data_AF-A0A235BZC8-F1
#
_entry.id   AF-A0A235BZC8-F1
#
_cell.length_a   1.000
_cell.length_b   1.000
_cell.length_c   1.000
_cell.angle_alpha   90.00
_cell.angle_beta   90.00
_cell.angle_gamma   90.00
#
_symmetry.space_group_name_H-M   'P 1'
#
loop_
_entity.id
_entity.type
_entity.pdbx_description
1 polymer ?
#
loop_
_entity_poly.entity_id
_entity_poly.type
_entity_poly.pdbx_seq_one_letter_code
_entity_poly.pdbx_strand_id
1 'polypeptide(L)'
;MNENKQLKKWLTNSKFKHNYNEFARYVGAPNATVWGWLNRDSKISKRYRKSLYLITRLDCFIDSKDRKNDKKVNISKIDKFIDTFEELIALLKYFEEATPEEREILRNSLDSKRHKVAYINNLLRLVFDEYKFQEWKKNNEFLK
;
A
#
# COMPACT_ATOMS: atom_id res chain seq x y z
N MET A 1 4.26 -26.82 -13.12
CA MET A 1 3.64 -25.77 -13.96
C MET A 1 4.43 -24.48 -13.76
N ASN A 2 5.03 -23.91 -14.81
CA ASN A 2 5.93 -22.75 -14.70
C ASN A 2 5.19 -21.52 -14.13
N GLU A 3 5.71 -20.96 -13.04
CA GLU A 3 5.20 -19.77 -12.34
C GLU A 3 4.96 -18.58 -13.28
N ASN A 4 5.89 -18.33 -14.20
CA ASN A 4 5.79 -17.23 -15.17
C ASN A 4 4.62 -17.44 -16.15
N LYS A 5 4.34 -18.70 -16.52
CA LYS A 5 3.19 -19.04 -17.37
C LYS A 5 1.86 -18.81 -16.63
N GLN A 6 1.80 -19.13 -15.33
CA GLN A 6 0.63 -18.85 -14.50
C GLN A 6 0.40 -17.35 -14.34
N LEU A 7 1.47 -16.59 -14.08
CA LEU A 7 1.43 -15.14 -13.98
C LEU A 7 0.90 -14.51 -15.28
N LYS A 8 1.45 -14.94 -16.42
CA LYS A 8 1.06 -14.43 -17.73
C LYS A 8 -0.41 -14.68 -18.03
N LYS A 9 -0.90 -15.91 -17.75
CA LYS A 9 -2.32 -16.27 -17.90
C LYS A 9 -3.23 -15.46 -16.96
N TRP A 10 -2.80 -15.21 -15.74
CA TRP A 10 -3.58 -14.39 -14.80
C TRP A 10 -3.64 -12.94 -15.27
N LEU A 11 -2.51 -12.36 -15.70
CA LEU A 11 -2.44 -10.97 -16.17
C LEU A 11 -3.39 -10.73 -17.34
N THR A 12 -3.48 -11.67 -18.29
CA THR A 12 -4.38 -11.55 -19.45
C THR A 12 -5.87 -11.48 -19.08
N ASN A 13 -6.24 -11.92 -17.88
CA ASN A 13 -7.63 -11.91 -17.39
C ASN A 13 -7.84 -10.89 -16.25
N SER A 14 -6.81 -10.11 -15.91
CA SER A 14 -6.84 -9.16 -14.80
C SER A 14 -7.13 -7.73 -15.30
N LYS A 15 -7.41 -6.82 -14.35
CA LYS A 15 -7.46 -5.37 -14.62
C LYS A 15 -6.16 -4.81 -15.22
N PHE A 16 -5.05 -5.53 -15.09
CA PHE A 16 -3.73 -5.10 -15.56
C PHE A 16 -3.35 -5.58 -16.96
N LYS A 17 -4.26 -6.23 -17.71
CA LYS A 17 -4.00 -6.81 -19.04
C LYS A 17 -3.25 -5.87 -20.00
N HIS A 18 -3.52 -4.57 -19.92
CA HIS A 18 -2.94 -3.55 -20.79
C HIS A 18 -2.03 -2.56 -20.05
N ASN A 19 -1.78 -2.77 -18.75
CA ASN A 19 -1.00 -1.84 -17.93
C ASN A 19 -0.02 -2.57 -17.00
N TYR A 20 1.04 -3.13 -17.59
CA TYR A 20 2.08 -3.82 -16.83
C TYR A 20 2.89 -2.90 -15.93
N ASN A 21 2.96 -1.60 -16.24
CA ASN A 21 3.61 -0.61 -15.39
C ASN A 21 2.85 -0.43 -14.07
N GLU A 22 1.53 -0.34 -14.12
CA GLU A 22 0.70 -0.30 -12.92
C GLU A 22 0.82 -1.60 -12.12
N PHE A 23 0.79 -2.76 -12.78
CA PHE A 23 1.02 -4.03 -12.11
C PHE A 23 2.39 -4.08 -11.39
N ALA A 24 3.45 -3.62 -12.05
CA ALA A 24 4.78 -3.56 -11.46
C ALA A 24 4.82 -2.69 -10.21
N ARG A 25 4.13 -1.54 -10.21
CA ARG A 25 3.95 -0.69 -9.02
C ARG A 25 3.23 -1.42 -7.89
N TYR A 26 2.12 -2.10 -8.19
CA TYR A 26 1.36 -2.88 -7.20
C TYR A 26 2.19 -4.00 -6.57
N VAL A 27 3.00 -4.71 -7.37
CA VAL A 27 3.90 -5.77 -6.90
C VAL A 27 5.09 -5.19 -6.12
N GLY A 28 5.44 -3.92 -6.34
CA GLY A 28 6.64 -3.28 -5.82
C GLY A 28 7.91 -3.72 -6.55
N ALA A 29 7.80 -4.08 -7.83
CA ALA A 29 8.91 -4.56 -8.65
C ALA A 29 9.27 -3.54 -9.76
N PRO A 30 10.56 -3.40 -10.14
CA PRO A 30 10.92 -2.62 -11.31
C PRO A 30 10.28 -3.18 -12.59
N ASN A 31 9.88 -2.31 -13.53
CA ASN A 31 9.28 -2.71 -14.81
C ASN A 31 10.15 -3.73 -15.56
N ALA A 32 11.47 -3.51 -15.61
CA ALA A 32 12.41 -4.42 -16.25
C ALA A 32 12.39 -5.82 -15.62
N THR A 33 12.18 -5.91 -14.31
CA THR A 33 12.07 -7.18 -13.59
C THR A 33 10.80 -7.92 -13.99
N VAL A 34 9.65 -7.24 -14.00
CA VAL A 34 8.37 -7.82 -14.44
C VAL A 34 8.44 -8.25 -15.89
N TRP A 35 8.99 -7.40 -16.76
CA TRP A 35 9.18 -7.73 -18.16
C TRP A 35 10.06 -8.98 -18.35
N GLY A 36 11.10 -9.15 -17.52
CA GLY A 36 11.92 -10.35 -17.49
C GLY A 36 11.13 -11.62 -17.15
N TRP A 37 10.20 -11.55 -16.19
CA TRP A 37 9.31 -12.68 -15.86
C TRP A 37 8.39 -13.05 -17.02
N LEU A 38 7.83 -12.06 -17.71
CA LEU A 38 6.80 -12.28 -18.74
C LEU A 38 7.36 -12.72 -20.10
N ASN A 39 8.60 -12.30 -20.42
CA ASN A 39 9.17 -12.44 -21.77
C ASN A 39 10.49 -13.21 -21.82
N ARG A 40 11.28 -13.22 -20.73
CA ARG A 40 12.57 -13.92 -20.67
C ARG A 40 12.56 -15.14 -19.77
N ASP A 41 11.38 -15.51 -19.27
CA ASP A 41 11.20 -16.58 -18.29
C ASP A 41 12.15 -16.45 -17.07
N SER A 42 12.46 -15.21 -16.69
CA SER A 42 13.38 -14.95 -15.58
C SER A 42 12.80 -15.47 -14.27
N LYS A 43 13.65 -16.04 -13.41
CA LYS A 43 13.20 -16.60 -12.12
C LYS A 43 12.63 -15.51 -11.20
N ILE A 44 11.45 -15.76 -10.66
CA ILE A 44 10.83 -14.89 -9.64
C ILE A 44 11.53 -15.12 -8.30
N SER A 45 12.15 -14.07 -7.77
CA SER A 45 12.87 -14.13 -6.49
C SER A 45 11.91 -14.15 -5.30
N LYS A 46 12.34 -14.75 -4.18
CA LYS A 46 11.51 -14.95 -2.97
C LYS A 46 10.86 -13.65 -2.46
N ARG A 47 11.55 -12.51 -2.55
CA ARG A 47 11.04 -11.22 -2.08
C ARG A 47 9.72 -10.78 -2.74
N TYR A 48 9.48 -11.19 -3.99
CA TYR A 48 8.29 -10.80 -4.74
C TYR A 48 7.15 -11.81 -4.66
N ARG A 49 7.44 -13.04 -4.25
CA ARG A 49 6.47 -14.14 -4.24
C ARG A 49 5.29 -13.84 -3.31
N LYS A 50 5.56 -13.28 -2.13
CA LYS A 50 4.49 -12.88 -1.19
C LYS A 50 3.56 -11.81 -1.79
N SER A 51 4.12 -10.74 -2.37
CA SER A 51 3.31 -9.69 -3.02
C SER A 51 2.52 -10.25 -4.21
N LEU A 52 3.15 -11.07 -5.04
CA LEU A 52 2.49 -11.74 -6.16
C LEU A 52 1.35 -12.64 -5.69
N TYR A 53 1.54 -13.40 -4.61
CA TYR A 53 0.47 -14.20 -4.03
C TYR A 53 -0.69 -13.35 -3.52
N LEU A 54 -0.42 -12.26 -2.79
CA LEU A 54 -1.48 -11.38 -2.27
C LEU A 54 -2.33 -10.75 -3.37
N ILE A 55 -1.71 -10.37 -4.49
CA ILE A 55 -2.38 -9.72 -5.62
C ILE A 55 -3.11 -10.75 -6.50
N THR A 56 -2.45 -11.87 -6.81
CA THR A 56 -2.95 -12.82 -7.82
C THR A 56 -3.75 -13.97 -7.22
N ARG A 57 -3.57 -14.24 -5.92
CA ARG A 57 -4.03 -15.45 -5.21
C ARG A 57 -3.58 -16.76 -5.87
N LEU A 58 -2.50 -16.72 -6.65
CA LEU A 58 -1.91 -17.90 -7.27
C LEU A 58 -1.03 -18.66 -6.27
N ASP A 59 -1.47 -19.86 -5.98
CA ASP A 59 -0.85 -20.82 -5.06
C ASP A 59 0.62 -21.18 -5.38
N CYS A 60 1.08 -20.96 -6.61
CA CYS A 60 2.48 -21.17 -6.99
C CYS A 60 3.45 -20.15 -6.38
N PHE A 61 2.94 -19.05 -5.82
CA PHE A 61 3.75 -18.02 -5.18
C PHE A 61 3.80 -18.09 -3.65
N ILE A 62 3.06 -19.01 -3.03
CA ILE A 62 3.11 -19.20 -1.58
C ILE A 62 3.85 -20.49 -1.25
N ASP A 63 4.78 -20.42 -0.30
CA ASP A 63 5.46 -21.60 0.21
C ASP A 63 4.48 -22.42 1.08
N SER A 64 4.63 -23.75 1.09
CA SER A 64 3.75 -24.65 1.84
C SER A 64 3.72 -24.37 3.35
N LYS A 65 4.79 -23.77 3.89
CA LYS A 65 4.89 -23.33 5.29
C LYS A 65 4.04 -22.09 5.56
N ASP A 66 4.00 -21.15 4.63
CA ASP A 66 3.23 -19.90 4.76
C ASP A 66 1.73 -20.13 4.60
N ARG A 67 1.35 -21.16 3.83
CA ARG A 67 -0.04 -21.59 3.65
C ARG A 67 -0.77 -21.91 4.96
N LYS A 68 -0.06 -22.41 5.98
CA LYS A 68 -0.66 -22.74 7.29
C LYS A 68 -0.99 -21.49 8.10
N ASN A 69 -0.28 -20.39 7.89
CA ASN A 69 -0.55 -19.11 8.54
C ASN A 69 -1.66 -18.32 7.82
N ASP A 70 -1.80 -18.50 6.52
CA ASP A 70 -2.76 -17.76 5.69
C ASP A 70 -4.23 -18.18 5.92
N LYS A 71 -4.47 -19.41 6.41
CA LYS A 71 -5.79 -19.86 6.87
C LYS A 71 -6.28 -19.14 8.14
N LYS A 72 -5.47 -18.24 8.73
CA LYS A 72 -5.80 -17.43 9.90
C LYS A 72 -5.68 -15.93 9.60
N VAL A 73 -5.89 -15.50 8.36
CA VAL A 73 -6.19 -14.09 8.08
C VAL A 73 -7.49 -13.76 8.80
N ASN A 74 -7.36 -13.12 9.95
CA ASN A 74 -8.49 -12.70 10.75
C ASN A 74 -9.13 -11.52 10.02
N ILE A 75 -10.20 -11.78 9.27
CA ILE A 75 -10.93 -10.78 8.47
C ILE A 75 -11.25 -9.54 9.32
N SER A 76 -11.60 -9.73 10.60
CA SER A 76 -11.82 -8.63 11.55
C SER A 76 -10.62 -7.71 11.79
N LYS A 77 -9.39 -8.17 11.55
CA LYS A 77 -8.18 -7.32 11.60
C LYS A 77 -7.99 -6.51 10.33
N ILE A 78 -8.43 -7.03 9.18
CA ILE A 78 -8.42 -6.30 7.91
C ILE A 78 -9.48 -5.20 7.95
N ASP A 79 -10.69 -5.53 8.39
CA ASP A 79 -11.78 -4.54 8.50
C ASP A 79 -11.37 -3.40 9.43
N LYS A 80 -10.84 -3.72 10.62
CA LYS A 80 -10.30 -2.71 11.54
C LYS A 80 -9.18 -1.86 10.93
N PHE A 81 -8.36 -2.43 10.06
CA PHE A 81 -7.30 -1.68 9.38
C PHE A 81 -7.89 -0.73 8.35
N ILE A 82 -8.88 -1.18 7.57
CA ILE A 82 -9.62 -0.35 6.61
C ILE A 82 -10.29 0.81 7.34
N ASP A 83 -11.03 0.55 8.42
CA ASP A 83 -11.70 1.58 9.22
C ASP A 83 -10.69 2.63 9.73
N THR A 84 -9.54 2.18 10.25
CA THR A 84 -8.48 3.08 10.74
C THR A 84 -7.88 3.91 9.61
N PHE A 85 -7.75 3.33 8.42
CA PHE A 85 -7.20 4.00 7.26
C PHE A 85 -8.17 5.05 6.70
N GLU A 86 -9.46 4.74 6.65
CA GLU A 86 -10.51 5.69 6.25
C GLU A 86 -10.62 6.87 7.20
N GLU A 87 -10.55 6.63 8.51
CA GLU A 87 -10.50 7.69 9.53
C GLU A 87 -9.29 8.62 9.31
N LEU A 88 -8.13 8.05 8.98
CA LEU A 88 -6.91 8.82 8.70
C LEU A 88 -7.03 9.67 7.43
N ILE A 89 -7.64 9.14 6.36
CA ILE A 89 -7.91 9.92 5.14
C ILE A 89 -8.85 11.09 5.42
N ALA A 90 -9.92 10.85 6.20
CA ALA A 90 -10.87 11.90 6.55
C ALA A 90 -10.19 13.02 7.37
N LEU A 91 -9.34 12.65 8.33
CA LEU A 91 -8.55 13.61 9.12
C LEU A 91 -7.58 14.43 8.26
N LEU A 92 -6.93 13.80 7.26
CA LEU A 92 -6.05 14.50 6.34
C LEU A 92 -6.81 15.51 5.48
N LYS A 93 -7.95 15.12 4.91
CA LYS A 93 -8.81 16.03 4.13
C LYS A 93 -9.29 17.21 4.96
N TYR A 94 -9.77 16.94 6.18
CA TYR A 94 -10.15 17.99 7.11
C TYR A 94 -8.97 18.94 7.38
N PHE A 95 -7.77 18.41 7.61
CA PHE A 95 -6.60 19.25 7.85
C PHE A 95 -6.23 20.13 6.66
N GLU A 96 -6.31 19.61 5.42
CA GLU A 96 -6.06 20.38 4.20
C GLU A 96 -6.96 21.62 4.10
N GLU A 97 -8.22 21.47 4.47
CA GLU A 97 -9.25 22.52 4.41
C GLU A 97 -9.32 23.40 5.67
N ALA A 98 -8.84 22.89 6.81
CA ALA A 98 -8.95 23.53 8.12
C ALA A 98 -8.05 24.77 8.28
N THR A 99 -8.52 25.72 9.05
CA THR A 99 -7.77 26.91 9.49
C THR A 99 -6.65 26.55 10.48
N PRO A 100 -5.65 27.42 10.69
CA PRO A 100 -4.63 27.22 11.72
C PRO A 100 -5.21 26.93 13.12
N GLU A 101 -6.27 27.63 13.51
CA GLU A 101 -6.95 27.44 14.79
C GLU A 101 -7.62 26.07 14.89
N GLU A 102 -8.34 25.65 13.84
CA GLU A 102 -8.99 24.34 13.76
C GLU A 102 -7.99 23.17 13.80
N ARG A 103 -6.82 23.35 13.16
CA ARG A 103 -5.73 22.39 13.19
C ARG A 103 -5.14 22.25 14.59
N GLU A 104 -5.05 23.34 15.35
CA GLU A 104 -4.55 23.32 16.72
C GLU A 104 -5.53 22.63 17.68
N ILE A 105 -6.84 22.86 17.51
CA ILE A 105 -7.90 22.13 18.23
C ILE A 105 -7.78 20.61 17.94
N LEU A 106 -7.58 20.24 16.67
CA LEU A 106 -7.40 18.84 16.29
C LEU A 106 -6.17 18.22 16.94
N ARG A 107 -5.00 18.88 16.92
CA ARG A 107 -3.78 18.40 17.60
C ARG A 107 -4.02 18.12 19.08
N ASN A 108 -4.66 19.06 19.77
CA ASN A 108 -4.98 18.91 21.19
C ASN A 108 -5.94 17.75 21.46
N SER A 109 -6.92 17.54 20.58
CA SER A 109 -7.84 16.39 20.69
C SER A 109 -7.14 15.04 20.48
N LEU A 110 -6.13 14.99 19.61
CA LEU A 110 -5.36 13.78 19.30
C LEU A 110 -4.41 13.39 20.46
N ASP A 111 -3.74 14.35 21.08
CA ASP A 111 -2.84 14.09 22.22
C ASP A 111 -3.54 13.43 23.43
N SER A 112 -4.88 13.58 23.53
CA SER A 112 -5.66 13.05 24.65
C SER A 112 -5.97 11.54 24.61
N LYS A 113 -5.88 10.86 23.45
CA LYS A 113 -6.28 9.45 23.30
C LYS A 113 -5.07 8.50 23.25
N ARG A 114 -4.65 8.00 24.42
CA ARG A 114 -3.42 7.19 24.62
C ARG A 114 -3.36 5.90 23.76
N HIS A 115 -2.17 5.67 23.21
CA HIS A 115 -1.62 4.48 22.52
C HIS A 115 -1.87 4.26 21.03
N LYS A 116 -3.09 4.36 20.49
CA LYS A 116 -3.27 4.30 19.01
C LYS A 116 -2.99 5.64 18.35
N VAL A 117 -3.26 6.72 19.07
CA VAL A 117 -2.97 8.05 18.59
C VAL A 117 -1.48 8.32 18.58
N ALA A 118 -0.62 7.74 19.42
CA ALA A 118 0.82 7.98 19.32
C ALA A 118 1.42 7.60 17.95
N TYR A 119 0.92 6.52 17.32
CA TYR A 119 1.37 6.10 15.98
C TYR A 119 0.77 6.98 14.88
N ILE A 120 -0.53 7.25 14.95
CA ILE A 120 -1.21 8.17 14.03
C ILE A 120 -0.64 9.58 14.17
N ASN A 121 -0.39 10.08 15.37
CA ASN A 121 0.22 11.36 15.71
C ASN A 121 1.68 11.43 15.28
N ASN A 122 2.44 10.32 15.30
CA ASN A 122 3.78 10.30 14.68
C ASN A 122 3.70 10.34 13.15
N LEU A 123 2.77 9.63 12.51
CA LEU A 123 2.54 9.69 11.06
C LEU A 123 2.06 11.08 10.64
N LEU A 124 1.10 11.63 11.37
CA LEU A 124 0.55 12.96 11.22
C LEU A 124 1.62 14.02 11.51
N ARG A 125 2.46 13.91 12.54
CA ARG A 125 3.63 14.80 12.76
C ARG A 125 4.63 14.77 11.62
N LEU A 126 4.81 13.61 10.98
CA LEU A 126 5.67 13.48 9.80
C LEU A 126 5.07 14.18 8.58
N VAL A 127 3.73 14.25 8.50
CA VAL A 127 2.94 14.93 7.45
C VAL A 127 2.69 16.42 7.76
N PHE A 128 2.64 16.79 9.05
CA PHE A 128 2.25 18.12 9.58
C PHE A 128 3.42 18.95 10.11
N ASP A 129 4.66 18.54 9.84
CA ASP A 129 5.79 19.45 9.88
C ASP A 129 5.56 20.50 8.78
N GLU A 130 5.04 21.68 9.14
CA GLU A 130 4.64 22.74 8.20
C GLU A 130 5.76 23.05 7.20
N TYR A 131 7.02 22.99 7.62
CA TYR A 131 8.16 23.18 6.73
C TYR A 131 8.26 22.07 5.68
N LYS A 132 8.18 20.81 6.10
CA LYS A 132 8.19 19.65 5.17
C LYS A 132 6.93 19.55 4.33
N PHE A 133 5.79 19.99 4.85
CA PHE A 133 4.52 20.01 4.11
C PHE A 133 4.56 21.05 3.00
N GLN A 134 5.05 22.27 3.29
CA GLN A 134 5.23 23.30 2.27
C GLN A 134 6.31 22.89 1.25
N GLU A 135 7.38 22.23 1.69
CA GLU A 135 8.39 21.65 0.81
C GLU A 135 7.81 20.55 -0.11
N TRP A 136 7.05 19.61 0.45
CA TRP A 136 6.36 18.57 -0.31
C TRP A 136 5.35 19.15 -1.32
N LYS A 137 4.54 20.13 -0.89
CA LYS A 137 3.55 20.81 -1.74
C LYS A 137 4.21 21.49 -2.93
N LYS A 138 5.32 22.21 -2.70
CA LYS A 138 6.14 22.83 -3.75
C LYS A 138 6.74 21.79 -4.70
N ASN A 139 7.13 20.63 -4.18
CA ASN A 139 7.75 19.55 -4.96
C ASN A 139 6.76 18.66 -5.71
N ASN A 140 5.45 18.79 -5.49
CA ASN A 140 4.41 17.94 -6.09
C ASN A 140 3.28 18.74 -6.77
N GLU A 141 3.54 20.00 -7.14
CA GLU A 141 2.57 20.87 -7.83
C GLU A 141 2.01 20.32 -9.16
N PHE A 142 2.68 19.33 -9.76
CA PHE A 142 2.25 18.66 -10.99
C PHE A 142 1.13 17.60 -10.80
N LEU A 143 0.67 17.39 -9.56
CA LEU A 143 -0.44 16.46 -9.24
C LEU A 143 -1.82 17.15 -9.17
N LYS A 144 -1.88 18.45 -9.47
CA LYS A 144 -3.13 19.17 -9.75
C LYS A 144 -3.50 19.06 -11.22
#